data_AF-X0ZX36-F1
#
_entry.id   AF-X0ZX36-F1
#
_cell.length_a   1.000
_cell.length_b   1.000
_cell.length_c   1.000
_cell.angle_alpha   90.00
_cell.angle_beta   90.00
_cell.angle_gamma   90.00
#
_symmetry.space_group_name_H-M   'P 1'
#
loop_
_entity.id
_entity.type
_entity.pdbx_description
1 polymer ?
#
loop_
_entity_poly.entity_id
_entity_poly.type
_entity_poly.pdbx_seq_one_letter_code
_entity_poly.pdbx_strand_id
1 'polypeptide(L)'
;AFDTLAWDYDKSVQNKGHFDRLQYAQTISDNMKTDLIYVNTKSFTTFETPSDFFRIMRDMFNQQLVLPYKQDGFMFTPQNTVYNPHSDKMPLYKRKLSDYPDICKWKPKDELTIDLQIKWKVGNILELYSNEKGNPVLFTKFDKIDSGNIMTLNLPSNTIVEYRYDYEKNMLVPTRIRFDKEKPNRRDVAEDVANDILNPIEEETMKGNNFTLLRKYHNLVKKNLFNSVKGRTLLDIGSGYGGDLGKWKGYEKIVAVEPDPEHIDELRKRLKTYNMEDKVKIVLAGGQETEKITVAVKEWIGDRVDTVSSMLSLTFFWQNPGLIDSLVQTIVRNIKPEGKYIFLTMDGDLVEQTFDPAFDTLAWDYDKSVQDKGHFDRLQYAQTISDNMKTDLIYVNTKSFTTFETPSEFFRVMRDMFNQQLVLPYKQDGFMFTPQNTVYNPHSDKMPLYKRKLSDYPDICKWKPKDELTIDLQIKWKVGNILELYSNEKGNPVLFTKFDKIDSGNIMTLNLPSNTIVEY
;
A
#
# COMPACT_ATOMS: atom_id res chain seq x y z
N ALA A 1 -8.91 33.57 10.83
CA ALA A 1 -7.56 33.20 11.31
C ALA A 1 -7.28 31.73 11.01
N PHE A 2 -6.01 31.32 10.85
CA PHE A 2 -5.64 29.92 10.62
C PHE A 2 -4.40 29.48 11.41
N ASP A 3 -3.78 30.40 12.16
CA ASP A 3 -2.65 30.15 13.06
C ASP A 3 -2.49 31.38 13.99
N THR A 4 -1.69 31.26 15.06
CA THR A 4 -1.32 32.37 15.96
C THR A 4 0.16 32.30 16.29
N LEU A 5 0.88 33.42 16.12
CA LEU A 5 2.33 33.49 16.37
C LEU A 5 2.68 34.09 17.72
N ALA A 6 1.80 34.93 18.25
CA ALA A 6 1.95 35.59 19.53
C ALA A 6 0.58 35.88 20.13
N TRP A 7 0.50 35.85 21.46
CA TRP A 7 -0.71 36.18 22.21
C TRP A 7 -0.31 36.97 23.45
N ASP A 8 -0.97 38.11 23.69
CA ASP A 8 -0.69 38.97 24.85
C ASP A 8 0.81 39.26 25.07
N TYR A 9 1.46 39.74 24.01
CA TYR A 9 2.91 40.00 23.94
C TYR A 9 3.82 38.77 24.10
N ASP A 10 3.28 37.57 24.35
CA ASP A 10 4.04 36.32 24.41
C ASP A 10 4.26 35.72 23.02
N LYS A 11 5.52 35.76 22.57
CA LYS A 11 5.96 35.14 21.30
C LYS A 11 6.28 33.65 21.44
N SER A 12 6.27 33.09 22.64
CA SER A 12 6.54 31.66 22.88
C SER A 12 5.48 30.76 22.22
N VAL A 13 4.31 31.32 21.89
CA VAL A 13 3.23 30.65 21.15
C VAL A 13 3.73 30.00 19.86
N GLN A 14 4.69 30.62 19.14
CA GLN A 14 5.26 30.05 17.91
C GLN A 14 5.99 28.71 18.14
N ASN A 15 6.42 28.43 19.37
CA ASN A 15 7.09 27.18 19.76
C ASN A 15 6.12 26.08 20.17
N LYS A 16 4.81 26.36 20.23
CA LYS A 16 3.78 25.36 20.53
C LYS A 16 3.36 24.60 19.28
N GLY A 17 2.71 23.44 19.47
CA GLY A 17 2.12 22.69 18.36
C GLY A 17 1.01 23.47 17.67
N HIS A 18 0.70 23.13 16.42
CA HIS A 18 -0.30 23.86 15.63
C HIS A 18 -1.69 23.86 16.31
N PHE A 19 -2.07 22.74 16.93
CA PHE A 19 -3.33 22.65 17.68
C PHE A 19 -3.43 23.70 18.80
N ASP A 20 -2.38 23.87 19.60
CA ASP A 20 -2.36 24.87 20.67
C ASP A 20 -2.43 26.29 20.10
N ARG A 21 -1.71 26.57 19.00
CA ARG A 21 -1.73 27.88 18.34
C ARG A 21 -3.12 28.23 17.77
N LEU A 22 -3.87 27.23 17.33
CA LEU A 22 -5.26 27.41 16.88
C LEU A 22 -6.21 27.79 18.02
N GLN A 23 -5.98 27.31 19.25
CA GLN A 23 -6.80 27.71 20.40
C GLN A 23 -6.69 29.22 20.65
N TYR A 24 -5.47 29.77 20.59
CA TYR A 24 -5.27 31.23 20.64
C TYR A 24 -5.94 31.94 19.47
N ALA A 25 -5.90 31.35 18.27
CA ALA A 25 -6.53 31.94 17.08
C ALA A 25 -8.04 32.05 17.25
N GLN A 26 -8.64 31.04 17.88
CA GLN A 26 -10.06 31.01 18.21
C GLN A 26 -10.42 32.10 19.21
N THR A 27 -9.65 32.24 20.30
CA THR A 27 -9.87 33.32 21.27
C THR A 27 -9.78 34.71 20.64
N ILE A 28 -8.79 34.94 19.75
CA ILE A 28 -8.70 36.20 18.98
C ILE A 28 -9.96 36.38 18.13
N SER A 29 -10.35 35.33 17.39
CA SER A 29 -11.48 35.35 16.48
C SER A 29 -12.78 35.70 17.20
N ASP A 30 -13.02 35.13 18.38
CA ASP A 30 -14.24 35.35 19.16
C ASP A 30 -14.28 36.76 19.75
N ASN A 31 -13.14 37.30 20.19
CA ASN A 31 -13.06 38.67 20.71
C ASN A 31 -13.18 39.76 19.63
N MET A 32 -12.93 39.43 18.36
CA MET A 32 -13.01 40.37 17.23
C MET A 32 -14.37 40.38 16.51
N LYS A 33 -15.31 39.51 16.91
CA LYS A 33 -16.65 39.49 16.32
C LYS A 33 -17.43 40.74 16.72
N THR A 34 -17.84 41.51 15.71
CA THR A 34 -18.69 42.69 15.83
C THR A 34 -19.77 42.64 14.75
N ASP A 35 -20.77 43.53 14.83
CA ASP A 35 -21.79 43.64 13.78
C ASP A 35 -21.22 44.08 12.42
N LEU A 36 -20.02 44.66 12.40
CA LEU A 36 -19.34 45.14 11.18
C LEU A 36 -18.31 44.15 10.63
N ILE A 37 -17.68 43.36 11.51
CA ILE A 37 -16.57 42.47 11.15
C ILE A 37 -16.83 41.10 11.74
N TYR A 38 -16.88 40.10 10.85
CA TYR A 38 -16.97 38.70 11.22
C TYR A 38 -15.63 38.01 11.02
N VAL A 39 -14.98 37.62 12.11
CA VAL A 39 -13.73 36.85 12.08
C VAL A 39 -14.05 35.40 12.44
N ASN A 40 -13.71 34.49 11.53
CA ASN A 40 -13.75 33.04 11.77
C ASN A 40 -12.36 32.44 11.76
N THR A 41 -12.17 31.36 12.49
CA THR A 41 -11.06 30.44 12.28
C THR A 41 -11.35 29.52 11.10
N LYS A 42 -10.30 29.08 10.41
CA LYS A 42 -10.44 27.99 9.42
C LYS A 42 -10.69 26.69 10.16
N SER A 43 -11.57 25.84 9.62
CA SER A 43 -11.74 24.48 10.10
C SER A 43 -10.53 23.62 9.69
N PHE A 44 -10.19 22.66 10.55
CA PHE A 44 -9.14 21.67 10.31
C PHE A 44 -9.68 20.29 10.63
N THR A 45 -9.21 19.29 9.88
CA THR A 45 -9.50 17.88 10.12
C THR A 45 -8.19 17.14 10.27
N THR A 46 -8.06 16.33 11.31
CA THR A 46 -6.86 15.53 11.60
C THR A 46 -7.00 14.13 11.03
N PHE A 47 -5.89 13.55 10.59
CA PHE A 47 -5.81 12.15 10.17
C PHE A 47 -4.51 11.54 10.70
N GLU A 48 -4.57 10.27 11.08
CA GLU A 48 -3.41 9.52 11.59
C GLU A 48 -3.07 8.32 10.70
N THR A 49 -4.08 7.80 9.98
CA THR A 49 -3.93 6.64 9.10
C THR A 49 -4.14 7.01 7.63
N PRO A 50 -3.62 6.21 6.68
CA PRO A 50 -3.96 6.37 5.26
C PRO A 50 -5.48 6.27 4.99
N SER A 51 -6.19 5.39 5.71
CA SER A 51 -7.65 5.25 5.58
C SER A 51 -8.38 6.51 6.00
N ASP A 52 -7.96 7.15 7.10
CA ASP A 52 -8.50 8.44 7.53
C ASP A 52 -8.24 9.52 6.49
N PHE A 53 -7.02 9.59 5.96
CA PHE A 53 -6.66 10.55 4.92
C PHE A 53 -7.64 10.46 3.75
N PHE A 54 -7.84 9.28 3.16
CA PHE A 54 -8.73 9.15 2.00
C PHE A 54 -10.20 9.45 2.32
N ARG A 55 -10.69 9.03 3.50
CA ARG A 55 -12.04 9.38 3.97
C ARG A 55 -12.22 10.89 4.10
N ILE A 56 -11.29 11.55 4.79
CA ILE A 56 -11.32 12.99 5.01
C ILE A 56 -11.20 13.75 3.70
N MET A 57 -10.34 13.32 2.78
CA MET A 57 -10.25 13.95 1.47
C MET A 57 -11.58 13.88 0.73
N ARG A 58 -12.27 12.74 0.71
CA ARG A 58 -13.62 12.63 0.11
C ARG A 58 -14.61 13.60 0.77
N ASP A 59 -14.62 13.67 2.09
CA ASP A 59 -15.50 14.58 2.84
C ASP A 59 -15.19 16.05 2.52
N MET A 60 -13.91 16.42 2.49
CA MET A 60 -13.46 17.79 2.21
C MET A 60 -13.78 18.23 0.78
N PHE A 61 -13.59 17.36 -0.22
CA PHE A 61 -14.01 17.66 -1.60
C PHE A 61 -15.53 17.84 -1.70
N ASN A 62 -16.34 17.03 -0.99
CA ASN A 62 -17.78 17.21 -0.96
C ASN A 62 -18.19 18.54 -0.30
N GLN A 63 -17.49 18.92 0.79
CA GLN A 63 -17.72 20.19 1.46
C GLN A 63 -17.35 21.40 0.59
N GLN A 64 -16.33 21.31 -0.26
CA GLN A 64 -15.93 22.41 -1.16
C GLN A 64 -17.08 22.93 -2.02
N LEU A 65 -18.02 22.06 -2.41
CA LEU A 65 -19.17 22.40 -3.25
C LEU A 65 -20.17 23.34 -2.57
N VAL A 66 -20.18 23.39 -1.23
CA VAL A 66 -21.16 24.17 -0.45
C VAL A 66 -20.55 25.34 0.32
N LEU A 67 -19.24 25.56 0.20
CA LEU A 67 -18.57 26.64 0.92
C LEU A 67 -18.90 28.01 0.32
N PRO A 68 -19.10 29.05 1.15
CA PRO A 68 -19.50 30.38 0.67
C PRO A 68 -18.34 31.18 0.06
N TYR A 69 -17.17 30.56 -0.13
CA TYR A 69 -15.97 31.21 -0.66
C TYR A 69 -15.20 30.27 -1.59
N LYS A 70 -14.47 30.87 -2.54
CA LYS A 70 -13.62 30.14 -3.47
C LYS A 70 -12.41 29.55 -2.75
N GLN A 71 -11.94 28.41 -3.26
CA GLN A 71 -10.73 27.74 -2.79
C GLN A 71 -9.81 27.45 -3.97
N ASP A 72 -8.53 27.22 -3.67
CA ASP A 72 -7.48 26.93 -4.65
C ASP A 72 -6.68 25.67 -4.26
N GLY A 73 -7.35 24.71 -3.62
CA GLY A 73 -6.78 23.45 -3.14
C GLY A 73 -6.74 23.29 -1.62
N PHE A 74 -5.85 22.42 -1.14
CA PHE A 74 -5.77 22.00 0.27
C PHE A 74 -4.42 22.33 0.91
N MET A 75 -4.42 22.52 2.22
CA MET A 75 -3.23 22.75 3.04
C MET A 75 -3.06 21.61 4.03
N PHE A 76 -1.86 21.03 4.07
CA PHE A 76 -1.47 19.99 5.00
C PHE A 76 -0.48 20.57 5.99
N THR A 77 -0.86 20.57 7.28
CA THR A 77 -0.07 21.17 8.36
C THR A 77 0.24 20.12 9.41
N PRO A 78 1.53 19.87 9.74
CA PRO A 78 1.90 18.96 10.81
C PRO A 78 1.34 19.43 12.16
N GLN A 79 0.65 18.56 12.88
CA GLN A 79 -0.03 18.91 14.13
C GLN A 79 0.96 19.27 15.25
N ASN A 80 1.99 18.45 15.42
CA ASN A 80 2.94 18.53 16.54
C ASN A 80 4.25 19.21 16.14
N THR A 81 4.15 20.34 15.42
CA THR A 81 5.32 21.09 14.96
C THR A 81 5.17 22.57 15.29
N VAL A 82 6.30 23.20 15.64
CA VAL A 82 6.43 24.65 15.79
C VAL A 82 6.02 25.38 14.51
N TYR A 83 5.72 26.67 14.58
CA TYR A 83 5.20 27.42 13.42
C TYR A 83 6.12 27.35 12.20
N ASN A 84 7.43 27.50 12.40
CA ASN A 84 8.43 27.40 11.36
C ASN A 84 9.45 26.31 11.72
N PRO A 85 9.34 25.08 11.18
CA PRO A 85 10.31 24.02 11.42
C PRO A 85 11.67 24.26 10.75
N HIS A 86 11.86 25.39 10.06
CA HIS A 86 13.05 25.73 9.28
C HIS A 86 13.37 24.77 8.14
N SER A 87 12.34 24.08 7.62
CA SER A 87 12.43 23.19 6.44
C SER A 87 12.82 23.98 5.17
N ASP A 88 12.55 25.28 5.13
CA ASP A 88 12.90 26.20 4.04
C ASP A 88 14.42 26.36 3.83
N LYS A 89 15.21 26.08 4.87
CA LYS A 89 16.69 26.06 4.78
C LYS A 89 17.22 24.83 4.06
N MET A 90 16.38 23.82 3.85
CA MET A 90 16.75 22.59 3.16
C MET A 90 16.37 22.66 1.67
N PRO A 91 17.17 22.06 0.78
CA PRO A 91 16.76 21.86 -0.61
C PRO A 91 15.44 21.09 -0.70
N LEU A 92 14.56 21.46 -1.63
CA LEU A 92 13.23 20.84 -1.81
C LEU A 92 13.29 19.31 -1.85
N TYR A 93 14.22 18.74 -2.62
CA TYR A 93 14.39 17.28 -2.76
C TYR A 93 14.77 16.54 -1.46
N LYS A 94 15.18 17.26 -0.40
CA LYS A 94 15.49 16.69 0.92
C LYS A 94 14.34 16.79 1.92
N ARG A 95 13.28 17.56 1.61
CA ARG A 95 12.13 17.81 2.49
C ARG A 95 11.13 16.66 2.40
N LYS A 96 11.52 15.48 2.90
CA LYS A 96 10.62 14.34 3.03
C LYS A 96 9.81 14.48 4.32
N LEU A 97 8.49 14.43 4.22
CA LEU A 97 7.59 14.61 5.37
C LEU A 97 7.79 13.59 6.51
N SER A 98 8.34 12.41 6.19
CA SER A 98 8.73 11.40 7.19
C SER A 98 9.94 11.82 8.03
N ASP A 99 10.80 12.68 7.49
CA ASP A 99 12.10 13.03 8.07
C ASP A 99 12.06 14.46 8.63
N TYR A 100 11.33 15.36 7.96
CA TYR A 100 11.21 16.77 8.30
C TYR A 100 9.74 17.20 8.16
N PRO A 101 9.10 17.66 9.25
CA PRO A 101 7.75 18.19 9.17
C PRO A 101 7.74 19.44 8.30
N ASP A 102 6.74 19.54 7.44
CA ASP A 102 6.63 20.63 6.50
C ASP A 102 5.18 20.95 6.17
N ILE A 103 4.91 22.19 5.79
CA ILE A 103 3.59 22.61 5.36
C ILE A 103 3.51 22.40 3.84
N CYS A 104 2.59 21.53 3.42
CA CYS A 104 2.38 21.26 2.00
C CYS A 104 1.08 21.90 1.53
N LYS A 105 1.08 22.35 0.28
CA LYS A 105 -0.11 22.78 -0.43
C LYS A 105 -0.34 21.86 -1.61
N TRP A 106 -1.55 21.32 -1.72
CA TRP A 106 -2.02 20.67 -2.93
C TRP A 106 -2.90 21.64 -3.72
N LYS A 107 -2.76 21.63 -5.04
CA LYS A 107 -3.61 22.41 -5.96
C LYS A 107 -4.12 21.52 -7.09
N PRO A 108 -5.32 21.79 -7.62
CA PRO A 108 -5.76 21.21 -8.89
C PRO A 108 -4.75 21.51 -10.00
N LYS A 109 -4.57 20.56 -10.92
CA LYS A 109 -3.57 20.65 -11.99
C LYS A 109 -3.75 21.86 -12.91
N ASP A 110 -4.99 22.34 -13.05
CA ASP A 110 -5.36 23.49 -13.88
C ASP A 110 -5.11 24.84 -13.19
N GLU A 111 -4.81 24.82 -11.88
CA GLU A 111 -4.48 25.99 -11.07
C GLU A 111 -2.98 26.09 -10.73
N LEU A 112 -2.18 25.13 -11.21
CA LEU A 112 -0.73 25.20 -11.09
C LEU A 112 -0.18 26.26 -12.04
N THR A 113 0.59 27.18 -11.49
CA THR A 113 1.18 28.30 -12.22
C THR A 113 2.65 28.49 -11.87
N ILE A 114 3.42 29.01 -12.83
CA ILE A 114 4.83 29.32 -12.68
C ILE A 114 5.05 30.77 -13.09
N ASP A 115 5.68 31.56 -12.22
CA ASP A 115 6.09 32.92 -12.53
C ASP A 115 7.45 32.90 -13.23
N LEU A 116 7.47 33.28 -14.50
CA LEU A 116 8.66 33.24 -15.35
C LEU A 116 8.93 34.62 -15.94
N GLN A 117 10.21 34.94 -16.13
CA GLN A 117 10.65 36.15 -16.79
C GLN A 117 10.70 35.92 -18.30
N ILE A 118 10.08 36.82 -19.07
CA ILE A 118 10.08 36.72 -20.53
C ILE A 118 11.32 37.40 -21.14
N LYS A 119 11.85 36.85 -22.24
CA LYS A 119 12.77 37.54 -23.13
C LYS A 119 12.41 37.26 -24.59
N TRP A 120 12.35 38.32 -25.38
CA TRP A 120 12.10 38.24 -26.81
C TRP A 120 13.40 38.04 -27.58
N LYS A 121 13.44 37.03 -28.44
CA LYS A 121 14.49 36.84 -29.46
C LYS A 121 14.06 37.40 -30.81
N VAL A 122 15.03 37.55 -31.72
CA VAL A 122 14.80 37.91 -33.12
C VAL A 122 13.78 36.94 -33.73
N GLY A 123 12.76 37.48 -34.40
CA GLY A 123 11.68 36.69 -34.99
C GLY A 123 10.47 36.45 -34.08
N ASN A 124 10.27 37.26 -33.04
CA ASN A 124 9.16 37.13 -32.07
C ASN A 124 9.10 35.75 -31.39
N ILE A 125 10.27 35.19 -31.11
CA ILE A 125 10.39 33.93 -30.36
C ILE A 125 10.49 34.28 -28.88
N LEU A 126 9.56 33.75 -28.09
CA LEU A 126 9.49 33.99 -26.66
C LEU A 126 10.29 32.94 -25.89
N GLU A 127 11.24 33.39 -25.08
CA GLU A 127 11.95 32.53 -24.13
C GLU A 127 11.54 32.85 -22.69
N LEU A 128 11.47 31.81 -21.87
CA LEU A 128 11.11 31.91 -20.46
C LEU A 128 12.33 31.64 -19.58
N TYR A 129 12.49 32.45 -18.54
CA TYR A 129 13.63 32.39 -17.63
C TYR A 129 13.12 32.25 -16.19
N SER A 130 13.74 31.34 -15.45
CA SER A 130 13.64 31.22 -13.99
C SER A 130 14.80 31.95 -13.32
N ASN A 131 14.80 32.06 -12.00
CA ASN A 131 15.87 32.71 -11.25
C ASN A 131 16.76 31.69 -10.51
N GLU A 132 18.07 31.75 -10.73
CA GLU A 132 19.06 30.97 -9.99
C GLU A 132 20.09 31.91 -9.34
N LYS A 133 20.04 32.02 -8.02
CA LYS A 133 20.93 32.89 -7.23
C LYS A 133 20.98 34.35 -7.71
N GLY A 134 19.84 34.88 -8.17
CA GLY A 134 19.72 36.26 -8.67
C GLY A 134 19.96 36.42 -10.16
N ASN A 135 20.38 35.36 -10.86
CA ASN A 135 20.62 35.39 -12.30
C ASN A 135 19.49 34.70 -13.06
N PRO A 136 19.03 35.25 -14.20
CA PRO A 136 18.05 34.61 -15.04
C PRO A 136 18.66 33.38 -15.74
N VAL A 137 18.01 32.23 -15.63
CA VAL A 137 18.39 30.95 -16.26
C VAL A 137 17.26 30.46 -17.15
N LEU A 138 17.59 30.08 -18.39
CA LEU A 138 16.62 29.59 -19.37
C LEU A 138 15.84 28.39 -18.81
N PHE A 139 14.52 28.44 -18.93
CA PHE A 139 13.61 27.42 -18.46
C PHE A 139 13.14 26.54 -19.62
N THR A 140 13.51 25.25 -19.59
CA THR A 140 13.37 24.33 -20.74
C THR A 140 12.53 23.09 -20.42
N LYS A 141 11.63 23.16 -19.43
CA LYS A 141 10.80 22.01 -19.02
C LYS A 141 9.61 21.74 -19.95
N PHE A 142 9.27 22.70 -20.80
CA PHE A 142 8.16 22.60 -21.75
C PHE A 142 8.65 22.96 -23.15
N ASP A 143 8.22 22.17 -24.15
CA ASP A 143 8.65 22.35 -25.54
C ASP A 143 7.88 23.47 -26.25
N LYS A 144 6.65 23.76 -25.81
CA LYS A 144 5.75 24.71 -26.47
C LYS A 144 5.33 25.83 -25.53
N ILE A 145 5.47 27.06 -26.01
CA ILE A 145 5.09 28.30 -25.33
C ILE A 145 4.23 29.12 -26.28
N ASP A 146 3.10 29.64 -25.80
CA ASP A 146 2.22 30.52 -26.57
C ASP A 146 2.87 31.91 -26.76
N SER A 147 3.77 31.99 -27.73
CA SER A 147 4.48 33.22 -28.10
C SER A 147 3.57 34.23 -28.83
N GLY A 148 2.41 33.78 -29.34
CA GLY A 148 1.44 34.59 -30.07
C GLY A 148 0.40 35.26 -29.18
N ASN A 149 0.51 35.09 -27.86
CA ASN A 149 -0.51 35.58 -26.94
C ASN A 149 -0.50 37.11 -26.84
N ILE A 150 -1.68 37.73 -26.97
CA ILE A 150 -1.84 39.19 -26.88
C ILE A 150 -1.36 39.77 -25.55
N MET A 151 -1.39 38.98 -24.46
CA MET A 151 -0.92 39.42 -23.15
C MET A 151 0.58 39.66 -23.11
N THR A 152 1.36 38.94 -23.92
CA THR A 152 2.83 39.02 -23.90
C THR A 152 3.40 39.76 -25.10
N LEU A 153 2.72 39.75 -26.26
CA LEU A 153 3.24 40.20 -27.57
C LEU A 153 3.92 41.59 -27.56
N ASN A 154 3.46 42.51 -26.72
CA ASN A 154 3.96 43.88 -26.63
C ASN A 154 4.64 44.19 -25.28
N LEU A 155 4.92 43.17 -24.47
CA LEU A 155 5.60 43.35 -23.19
C LEU A 155 7.11 43.42 -23.37
N PRO A 156 7.79 44.34 -22.65
CA PRO A 156 9.24 44.42 -22.70
C PRO A 156 9.87 43.14 -22.13
N SER A 157 11.04 42.80 -22.67
CA SER A 157 11.88 41.76 -22.07
C SER A 157 12.16 42.08 -20.60
N ASN A 158 12.35 41.04 -19.81
CA ASN A 158 12.49 41.07 -18.34
C ASN A 158 11.20 41.28 -17.55
N THR A 159 10.04 41.38 -18.21
CA THR A 159 8.74 41.35 -17.51
C THR A 159 8.50 39.97 -16.90
N ILE A 160 7.97 39.92 -15.68
CA ILE A 160 7.57 38.68 -15.02
C ILE A 160 6.10 38.42 -15.30
N VAL A 161 5.83 37.22 -15.80
CA VAL A 161 4.50 36.78 -16.24
C VAL A 161 4.23 35.42 -15.60
N GLU A 162 3.01 35.25 -15.10
CA GLU A 162 2.53 33.98 -14.55
C GLU A 162 2.00 33.11 -15.68
N TYR A 163 2.53 31.91 -15.84
CA TYR A 163 2.12 30.93 -16.84
C TYR A 163 1.40 29.76 -16.20
N ARG A 164 0.37 29.28 -16.88
CA ARG A 164 -0.24 27.96 -16.61
C ARG A 164 -0.02 27.05 -17.81
N TYR A 165 -0.20 25.75 -17.61
CA TYR A 165 -0.21 24.80 -18.71
C TYR A 165 -1.62 24.61 -19.26
N ASP A 166 -1.77 24.77 -20.57
CA ASP A 166 -3.01 24.46 -21.30
C ASP A 166 -2.90 23.01 -21.80
N TYR A 167 -3.60 22.09 -21.14
CA TYR A 167 -3.54 20.66 -21.45
C TYR A 167 -4.16 20.32 -22.82
N GLU A 168 -5.11 21.12 -23.32
CA GLU A 168 -5.72 20.90 -24.63
C GLU A 168 -4.76 21.30 -25.76
N LYS A 169 -4.07 22.44 -25.59
CA LYS A 169 -3.08 22.93 -26.56
C LYS A 169 -1.69 22.33 -26.38
N ASN A 170 -1.46 21.65 -25.26
CA ASN A 170 -0.19 21.07 -24.85
C ASN A 170 0.95 22.12 -24.89
N MET A 171 0.72 23.29 -24.26
CA MET A 171 1.68 24.40 -24.21
C MET A 171 1.48 25.29 -22.98
N LEU A 172 2.52 26.05 -22.62
CA LEU A 172 2.40 27.11 -21.61
C LEU A 172 1.70 28.34 -22.18
N VAL A 173 0.70 28.85 -21.43
CA VAL A 173 -0.05 30.06 -21.77
C VAL A 173 0.04 31.09 -20.64
N PRO A 174 0.22 32.39 -20.95
CA PRO A 174 0.28 33.42 -19.93
C PRO A 174 -1.11 33.61 -19.30
N THR A 175 -1.14 33.92 -18.01
CA THR A 175 -2.37 34.14 -17.22
C THR A 175 -2.48 35.56 -16.70
N ARG A 176 -1.39 36.12 -16.19
CA ARG A 176 -1.31 37.52 -15.78
C ARG A 176 0.12 38.05 -15.74
N ILE A 177 0.23 39.37 -15.82
CA ILE A 177 1.48 40.10 -15.62
C ILE A 177 1.68 40.32 -14.11
N ARG A 178 2.88 40.03 -13.61
CA ARG A 178 3.22 40.12 -12.18
C ARG A 178 3.97 41.40 -11.88
N PHE A 179 3.27 42.54 -11.94
CA PHE A 179 3.83 43.84 -11.53
C PHE A 179 4.24 43.88 -10.05
N ASP A 180 3.69 42.97 -9.24
CA ASP A 180 4.00 42.79 -7.82
C ASP A 180 5.33 42.07 -7.56
N LYS A 181 5.99 41.54 -8.60
CA LYS A 181 7.21 40.73 -8.46
C LYS A 181 8.41 41.40 -9.12
N GLU A 182 9.51 41.43 -8.38
CA GLU A 182 10.81 41.87 -8.90
C GLU A 182 11.60 40.74 -9.57
N LYS A 183 11.34 39.49 -9.19
CA LYS A 183 12.07 38.30 -9.67
C LYS A 183 11.10 37.15 -10.01
N PRO A 184 11.40 36.33 -11.04
CA PRO A 184 10.61 35.13 -11.33
C PRO A 184 10.83 34.07 -10.23
N ASN A 185 10.10 32.96 -10.32
CA ASN A 185 10.30 31.85 -9.39
C ASN A 185 11.75 31.35 -9.44
N ARG A 186 12.23 30.87 -8.28
CA ARG A 186 13.50 30.19 -8.21
C ARG A 186 13.47 28.96 -9.11
N ARG A 187 14.60 28.62 -9.73
CA ARG A 187 14.72 27.48 -10.64
C ARG A 187 14.19 26.19 -10.03
N ASP A 188 14.61 25.86 -8.81
CA ASP A 188 14.16 24.64 -8.14
C ASP A 188 12.64 24.60 -7.90
N VAL A 189 12.04 25.74 -7.52
CA VAL A 189 10.57 25.86 -7.39
C VAL A 189 9.87 25.73 -8.74
N ALA A 190 10.38 26.40 -9.78
CA ALA A 190 9.78 26.36 -11.12
C ALA A 190 9.85 24.94 -11.72
N GLU A 191 10.97 24.24 -11.52
CA GLU A 191 11.12 22.86 -11.97
C GLU A 191 10.22 21.90 -11.19
N ASP A 192 10.04 22.12 -9.89
CA ASP A 192 9.14 21.32 -9.04
C ASP A 192 7.67 21.47 -9.49
N VAL A 193 7.20 22.70 -9.65
CA VAL A 193 5.83 22.96 -10.16
C VAL A 193 5.65 22.43 -11.57
N ALA A 194 6.67 22.49 -12.44
CA ALA A 194 6.58 21.87 -13.75
C ALA A 194 6.46 20.34 -13.69
N ASN A 195 7.15 19.69 -12.75
CA ASN A 195 6.98 18.26 -12.54
C ASN A 195 5.56 17.94 -12.06
N ASP A 196 4.98 18.78 -11.19
CA ASP A 196 3.58 18.63 -10.74
C ASP A 196 2.57 18.87 -11.86
N ILE A 197 2.84 19.80 -12.78
CA ILE A 197 2.01 20.00 -13.98
C ILE A 197 2.06 18.75 -14.89
N LEU A 198 3.25 18.20 -15.11
CA LEU A 198 3.45 17.06 -16.00
C LEU A 198 3.02 15.72 -15.37
N ASN A 199 3.04 15.62 -14.04
CA ASN A 199 2.72 14.40 -13.29
C ASN A 199 1.85 14.72 -12.04
N PRO A 200 0.64 15.29 -12.23
CA PRO A 200 -0.14 15.82 -11.13
C PRO A 200 -0.64 14.73 -10.19
N ILE A 201 -0.74 15.09 -8.91
CA ILE A 201 -1.56 14.35 -7.97
C ILE A 201 -3.00 14.82 -8.20
N GLU A 202 -3.80 14.04 -8.90
CA GLU A 202 -5.18 14.42 -9.22
C GLU A 202 -6.12 14.21 -8.04
N GLU A 203 -7.30 14.84 -8.11
CA GLU A 203 -8.38 14.67 -7.12
C GLU A 203 -8.73 13.21 -6.86
N GLU A 204 -8.85 12.39 -7.92
CA GLU A 204 -9.10 10.95 -7.77
C GLU A 204 -7.99 10.23 -7.00
N THR A 205 -6.75 10.73 -7.10
CA THR A 205 -5.62 10.21 -6.31
C THR A 205 -5.77 10.58 -4.83
N MET A 206 -6.18 11.82 -4.55
CA MET A 206 -6.42 12.30 -3.19
C MET A 206 -7.62 11.61 -2.52
N LYS A 207 -8.63 11.21 -3.30
CA LYS A 207 -9.80 10.44 -2.84
C LYS A 207 -9.53 8.94 -2.65
N GLY A 208 -8.40 8.44 -3.15
CA GLY A 208 -8.04 7.03 -3.12
C GLY A 208 -8.76 6.18 -4.17
N ASN A 209 -9.27 6.80 -5.25
CA ASN A 209 -10.06 6.14 -6.30
C ASN A 209 -9.19 5.60 -7.45
N ASN A 210 -7.87 5.73 -7.36
CA ASN A 210 -6.96 5.19 -8.36
C ASN A 210 -5.70 4.60 -7.72
N PHE A 211 -4.93 3.88 -8.54
CA PHE A 211 -3.72 3.18 -8.09
C PHE A 211 -2.43 4.01 -8.18
N THR A 212 -2.51 5.33 -8.38
CA THR A 212 -1.32 6.17 -8.63
C THR A 212 -0.32 6.09 -7.47
N LEU A 213 -0.78 6.26 -6.23
CA LEU A 213 0.09 6.17 -5.04
C LEU A 213 0.61 4.74 -4.82
N LEU A 214 -0.25 3.74 -4.99
CA LEU A 214 0.13 2.32 -4.88
C LEU A 214 1.24 1.96 -5.89
N ARG A 215 1.09 2.39 -7.15
CA ARG A 215 2.09 2.18 -8.21
C ARG A 215 3.40 2.89 -7.88
N LYS A 216 3.37 4.13 -7.35
CA LYS A 216 4.58 4.85 -6.92
C LYS A 216 5.29 4.10 -5.79
N TYR A 217 4.55 3.65 -4.78
CA TYR A 217 5.08 2.86 -3.66
C TYR A 217 5.72 1.55 -4.13
N HIS A 218 5.00 0.72 -4.89
CA HIS A 218 5.55 -0.54 -5.40
C HIS A 218 6.73 -0.33 -6.37
N ASN A 219 6.74 0.74 -7.17
CA ASN A 219 7.90 1.05 -8.00
C ASN A 219 9.14 1.40 -7.17
N LEU A 220 8.98 2.04 -6.01
CA LEU A 220 10.07 2.28 -5.07
C LEU A 220 10.59 0.96 -4.47
N VAL A 221 9.69 0.10 -4.01
CA VAL A 221 10.05 -1.24 -3.49
C VAL A 221 10.81 -2.04 -4.55
N LYS A 222 10.27 -2.13 -5.77
CA LYS A 222 10.93 -2.79 -6.89
C LYS A 222 12.30 -2.18 -7.21
N LYS A 223 12.42 -0.84 -7.23
CA LYS A 223 13.70 -0.17 -7.45
C LYS A 223 14.73 -0.57 -6.39
N ASN A 224 14.33 -0.64 -5.12
CA ASN A 224 15.21 -1.05 -4.03
C ASN A 224 15.61 -2.53 -4.16
N LEU A 225 14.70 -3.42 -4.56
CA LEU A 225 14.99 -4.84 -4.83
C LEU A 225 16.00 -5.01 -5.98
N PHE A 226 15.79 -4.33 -7.11
CA PHE A 226 16.75 -4.40 -8.22
C PHE A 226 18.11 -3.80 -7.86
N ASN A 227 18.16 -2.79 -6.99
CA ASN A 227 19.41 -2.20 -6.51
C ASN A 227 20.12 -3.02 -5.44
N SER A 228 19.44 -3.94 -4.75
CA SER A 228 20.03 -4.75 -3.68
C SER A 228 20.87 -5.91 -4.20
N VAL A 229 20.65 -6.30 -5.46
CA VAL A 229 21.41 -7.36 -6.14
C VAL A 229 22.56 -6.78 -6.93
N LYS A 230 23.66 -7.54 -7.02
CA LYS A 230 24.81 -7.22 -7.85
C LYS A 230 24.86 -8.23 -8.99
N GLY A 231 24.98 -7.76 -10.22
CA GLY A 231 25.01 -8.63 -11.40
C GLY A 231 24.97 -7.82 -12.68
N ARG A 232 25.36 -8.45 -13.78
CA ARG A 232 25.31 -7.89 -15.14
C ARG A 232 24.30 -8.61 -16.02
N THR A 233 23.83 -9.80 -15.63
CA THR A 233 22.86 -10.57 -16.42
C THR A 233 21.56 -10.84 -15.67
N LEU A 234 20.44 -10.76 -16.38
CA LEU A 234 19.08 -10.87 -15.81
C LEU A 234 18.24 -11.88 -16.60
N LEU A 235 17.50 -12.73 -15.87
CA LEU A 235 16.31 -13.44 -16.39
C LEU A 235 15.08 -12.88 -15.67
N ASP A 236 14.22 -12.15 -16.39
CA ASP A 236 12.98 -11.62 -15.84
C ASP A 236 11.79 -12.48 -16.28
N ILE A 237 11.06 -13.04 -15.32
CA ILE A 237 9.93 -13.95 -15.52
C ILE A 237 8.62 -13.22 -15.27
N GLY A 238 7.79 -13.12 -16.32
CA GLY A 238 6.55 -12.35 -16.32
C GLY A 238 6.82 -10.87 -16.52
N SER A 239 7.53 -10.52 -17.59
CA SER A 239 7.95 -9.13 -17.87
C SER A 239 6.79 -8.19 -18.20
N GLY A 240 5.63 -8.74 -18.59
CA GLY A 240 4.43 -8.02 -18.95
C GLY A 240 4.70 -6.94 -19.99
N TYR A 241 4.02 -5.80 -19.85
CA TYR A 241 4.20 -4.62 -20.69
C TYR A 241 5.53 -3.86 -20.49
N GLY A 242 6.53 -4.43 -19.80
CA GLY A 242 7.81 -3.75 -19.55
C GLY A 242 7.75 -2.62 -18.51
N GLY A 243 6.97 -2.79 -17.43
CA GLY A 243 6.90 -1.80 -16.34
C GLY A 243 8.22 -1.63 -15.55
N ASP A 244 9.16 -2.56 -15.71
CA ASP A 244 10.42 -2.62 -14.97
C ASP A 244 11.66 -2.26 -15.82
N LEU A 245 11.50 -1.89 -17.09
CA LEU A 245 12.61 -1.49 -17.99
C LEU A 245 13.55 -0.44 -17.40
N GLY A 246 12.98 0.60 -16.75
CA GLY A 246 13.79 1.64 -16.11
C GLY A 246 14.71 1.12 -15.00
N LYS A 247 14.39 -0.04 -14.42
CA LYS A 247 15.15 -0.71 -13.34
C LYS A 247 16.19 -1.68 -13.92
N TRP A 248 16.05 -2.07 -15.18
CA TRP A 248 16.98 -2.96 -15.87
C TRP A 248 18.24 -2.27 -16.42
N LYS A 249 18.33 -0.93 -16.34
CA LYS A 249 19.43 -0.14 -16.92
C LYS A 249 20.84 -0.59 -16.48
N GLY A 250 20.97 -1.16 -15.28
CA GLY A 250 22.23 -1.66 -14.74
C GLY A 250 22.70 -3.00 -15.32
N TYR A 251 21.84 -3.71 -16.05
CA TYR A 251 22.17 -5.00 -16.66
C TYR A 251 22.71 -4.81 -18.08
N GLU A 252 23.63 -5.69 -18.47
CA GLU A 252 24.26 -5.74 -19.78
C GLU A 252 23.46 -6.61 -20.75
N LYS A 253 23.00 -7.78 -20.29
CA LYS A 253 22.17 -8.70 -21.06
C LYS A 253 21.01 -9.22 -20.24
N ILE A 254 19.82 -9.21 -20.85
CA ILE A 254 18.57 -9.55 -20.20
C ILE A 254 17.81 -10.55 -21.08
N VAL A 255 17.24 -11.58 -20.46
CA VAL A 255 16.21 -12.43 -21.06
C VAL A 255 14.88 -12.09 -20.39
N ALA A 256 13.90 -11.65 -21.18
CA ALA A 256 12.56 -11.28 -20.71
C ALA A 256 11.55 -12.34 -21.16
N VAL A 257 10.88 -12.98 -20.21
CA VAL A 257 9.93 -14.08 -20.45
C VAL A 257 8.52 -13.56 -20.23
N GLU A 258 7.68 -13.67 -21.26
CA GLU A 258 6.28 -13.24 -21.21
C GLU A 258 5.43 -14.20 -22.06
N PRO A 259 4.35 -14.78 -21.52
CA PRO A 259 3.48 -15.69 -22.28
C PRO A 259 2.48 -14.96 -23.19
N ASP A 260 2.13 -13.70 -22.91
CA ASP A 260 1.12 -12.96 -23.66
C ASP A 260 1.73 -12.18 -24.85
N PRO A 261 1.32 -12.46 -26.11
CA PRO A 261 1.81 -11.73 -27.28
C PRO A 261 1.51 -10.23 -27.27
N GLU A 262 0.37 -9.80 -26.71
CA GLU A 262 0.00 -8.38 -26.67
C GLU A 262 0.90 -7.61 -25.69
N HIS A 263 1.21 -8.23 -24.55
CA HIS A 263 2.19 -7.68 -23.60
C HIS A 263 3.57 -7.52 -24.23
N ILE A 264 4.00 -8.51 -25.03
CA ILE A 264 5.26 -8.49 -25.75
C ILE A 264 5.32 -7.33 -26.76
N ASP A 265 4.25 -7.07 -27.49
CA ASP A 265 4.23 -6.00 -28.48
C ASP A 265 4.39 -4.62 -27.84
N GLU A 266 3.78 -4.38 -26.68
CA GLU A 266 4.01 -3.18 -25.90
C GLU A 266 5.42 -3.14 -25.28
N LEU A 267 5.93 -4.27 -24.76
CA LEU A 267 7.29 -4.38 -24.25
C LEU A 267 8.31 -3.97 -25.33
N ARG A 268 8.15 -4.46 -26.57
CA ARG A 268 9.00 -4.06 -27.72
C ARG A 268 8.94 -2.56 -28.00
N LYS A 269 7.75 -1.95 -27.98
CA LYS A 269 7.60 -0.50 -28.16
C LYS A 269 8.36 0.27 -27.09
N ARG A 270 8.27 -0.16 -25.83
CA ARG A 270 8.98 0.51 -24.73
C ARG A 270 10.48 0.27 -24.73
N LEU A 271 10.95 -0.90 -25.19
CA LEU A 271 12.39 -1.14 -25.35
C LEU A 271 13.03 -0.11 -26.28
N LYS A 272 12.34 0.30 -27.35
CA LYS A 272 12.77 1.42 -28.22
C LYS A 272 12.86 2.72 -27.45
N THR A 273 11.81 3.09 -26.72
CA THR A 273 11.77 4.33 -25.91
C THR A 273 12.89 4.38 -24.86
N TYR A 274 13.29 3.23 -24.32
CA TYR A 274 14.37 3.12 -23.33
C TYR A 274 15.76 2.88 -23.96
N ASN A 275 15.87 2.73 -25.28
CA ASN A 275 17.09 2.34 -26.00
C ASN A 275 17.72 1.05 -25.44
N MET A 276 16.91 0.00 -25.26
CA MET A 276 17.31 -1.27 -24.66
C MET A 276 17.15 -2.48 -25.60
N GLU A 277 16.79 -2.28 -26.86
CA GLU A 277 16.54 -3.36 -27.83
C GLU A 277 17.74 -4.32 -27.97
N ASP A 278 18.96 -3.79 -27.99
CA ASP A 278 20.18 -4.58 -28.15
C ASP A 278 20.58 -5.37 -26.88
N LYS A 279 19.96 -5.09 -25.74
CA LYS A 279 20.27 -5.71 -24.45
C LYS A 279 19.29 -6.83 -24.07
N VAL A 280 18.10 -6.82 -24.65
CA VAL A 280 16.96 -7.63 -24.19
C VAL A 280 16.56 -8.65 -25.25
N LYS A 281 16.64 -9.94 -24.89
CA LYS A 281 16.03 -11.03 -25.65
C LYS A 281 14.67 -11.35 -25.07
N ILE A 282 13.61 -11.15 -25.85
CA ILE A 282 12.25 -11.56 -25.47
C ILE A 282 12.02 -13.02 -25.83
N VAL A 283 11.39 -13.76 -24.93
CA VAL A 283 10.98 -15.16 -25.10
C VAL A 283 9.48 -15.24 -24.85
N LEU A 284 8.72 -15.58 -25.90
CA LEU A 284 7.28 -15.87 -25.79
C LEU A 284 7.12 -17.22 -25.10
N ALA A 285 6.95 -17.24 -23.77
CA ALA A 285 6.85 -18.46 -22.98
C ALA A 285 6.25 -18.18 -21.59
N GLY A 286 5.61 -19.19 -21.00
CA GLY A 286 5.35 -19.23 -19.56
C GLY A 286 6.62 -19.53 -18.76
N GLY A 287 6.70 -19.03 -17.52
CA GLY A 287 7.88 -19.24 -16.65
C GLY A 287 8.18 -20.72 -16.34
N GLN A 288 7.19 -21.60 -16.51
CA GLN A 288 7.30 -23.05 -16.35
C GLN A 288 7.92 -23.75 -17.57
N GLU A 289 8.08 -23.09 -18.72
CA GLU A 289 8.67 -23.69 -19.94
C GLU A 289 10.21 -23.75 -19.86
N THR A 290 10.73 -24.55 -18.93
CA THR A 290 12.15 -24.60 -18.54
C THR A 290 13.12 -24.75 -19.71
N GLU A 291 12.88 -25.70 -20.63
CA GLU A 291 13.83 -25.98 -21.72
C GLU A 291 13.96 -24.80 -22.68
N LYS A 292 12.83 -24.22 -23.07
CA LYS A 292 12.76 -23.08 -23.99
C LYS A 292 13.47 -21.85 -23.41
N ILE A 293 13.25 -21.58 -22.13
CA ILE A 293 13.92 -20.48 -21.41
C ILE A 293 15.42 -20.77 -21.30
N THR A 294 15.81 -21.99 -20.96
CA THR A 294 17.21 -22.38 -20.80
C THR A 294 18.00 -22.27 -22.11
N VAL A 295 17.39 -22.65 -23.23
CA VAL A 295 17.98 -22.46 -24.57
C VAL A 295 18.21 -20.97 -24.83
N ALA A 296 17.19 -20.12 -24.61
CA ALA A 296 17.30 -18.69 -24.84
C ALA A 296 18.35 -18.02 -23.95
N VAL A 297 18.44 -18.42 -22.67
CA VAL A 297 19.46 -17.96 -21.73
C VAL A 297 20.85 -18.35 -22.23
N LYS A 298 21.06 -19.62 -22.59
CA LYS A 298 22.36 -20.09 -23.11
C LYS A 298 22.76 -19.38 -24.40
N GLU A 299 21.83 -19.16 -25.33
CA GLU A 299 22.11 -18.48 -26.61
C GLU A 299 22.42 -16.99 -26.42
N TRP A 300 21.65 -16.29 -25.58
CA TRP A 300 21.78 -14.83 -25.43
C TRP A 300 22.87 -14.45 -24.42
N ILE A 301 22.86 -15.09 -23.26
CA ILE A 301 23.78 -14.81 -22.15
C ILE A 301 25.10 -15.55 -22.34
N GLY A 302 25.06 -16.81 -22.78
CA GLY A 302 26.22 -17.71 -22.94
C GLY A 302 26.35 -18.74 -21.82
N ASP A 303 25.72 -18.48 -20.67
CA ASP A 303 25.73 -19.30 -19.45
C ASP A 303 24.49 -18.93 -18.62
N ARG A 304 24.48 -19.22 -17.31
CA ARG A 304 23.46 -18.81 -16.34
C ARG A 304 23.52 -17.32 -16.01
N VAL A 305 22.42 -16.79 -15.46
CA VAL A 305 22.26 -15.39 -15.07
C VAL A 305 22.68 -15.12 -13.62
N ASP A 306 23.07 -13.87 -13.34
CA ASP A 306 23.38 -13.39 -11.99
C ASP A 306 22.10 -13.16 -11.17
N THR A 307 21.05 -12.65 -11.81
CA THR A 307 19.76 -12.36 -11.18
C THR A 307 18.63 -13.01 -11.93
N VAL A 308 17.70 -13.63 -11.20
CA VAL A 308 16.37 -13.98 -11.71
C VAL A 308 15.34 -13.09 -11.01
N SER A 309 14.38 -12.51 -11.74
CA SER A 309 13.31 -11.69 -11.16
C SER A 309 11.91 -12.17 -11.51
N SER A 310 10.97 -11.98 -10.58
CA SER A 310 9.53 -12.19 -10.80
C SER A 310 8.74 -11.09 -10.09
N MET A 311 8.21 -10.12 -10.86
CA MET A 311 7.54 -8.94 -10.30
C MET A 311 6.02 -9.06 -10.47
N LEU A 312 5.34 -9.48 -9.41
CA LEU A 312 3.88 -9.70 -9.37
C LEU A 312 3.39 -10.80 -10.34
N SER A 313 4.24 -11.76 -10.70
CA SER A 313 3.91 -12.88 -11.58
C SER A 313 3.78 -14.23 -10.85
N LEU A 314 4.22 -14.32 -9.58
CA LEU A 314 4.24 -15.60 -8.86
C LEU A 314 2.85 -16.16 -8.56
N THR A 315 1.84 -15.30 -8.46
CA THR A 315 0.45 -15.69 -8.16
C THR A 315 -0.17 -16.61 -9.23
N PHE A 316 0.41 -16.66 -10.44
CA PHE A 316 -0.09 -17.51 -11.53
C PHE A 316 0.38 -18.98 -11.46
N PHE A 317 1.36 -19.31 -10.61
CA PHE A 317 1.94 -20.66 -10.56
C PHE A 317 1.28 -21.58 -9.51
N TRP A 318 0.37 -21.06 -8.69
CA TRP A 318 -0.24 -21.80 -7.57
C TRP A 318 -1.44 -22.68 -7.97
N GLN A 319 -1.75 -22.80 -9.26
CA GLN A 319 -2.89 -23.62 -9.71
C GLN A 319 -2.70 -25.12 -9.42
N ASN A 320 -1.45 -25.61 -9.48
CA ASN A 320 -1.09 -26.96 -9.05
C ASN A 320 0.40 -27.06 -8.70
N PRO A 321 0.81 -28.03 -7.85
CA PRO A 321 2.20 -28.18 -7.44
C PRO A 321 3.20 -28.33 -8.60
N GLY A 322 2.81 -28.99 -9.69
CA GLY A 322 3.69 -29.25 -10.83
C GLY A 322 4.14 -27.98 -11.57
N LEU A 323 3.32 -26.92 -11.58
CA LEU A 323 3.70 -25.62 -12.15
C LEU A 323 4.79 -24.93 -11.31
N ILE A 324 4.70 -25.04 -9.98
CA ILE A 324 5.70 -24.49 -9.07
C ILE A 324 7.01 -25.27 -9.22
N ASP A 325 6.96 -26.60 -9.25
CA ASP A 325 8.13 -27.43 -9.47
C ASP A 325 8.83 -27.07 -10.80
N SER A 326 8.06 -26.86 -11.85
CA SER A 326 8.57 -26.44 -13.16
C SER A 326 9.20 -25.04 -13.12
N LEU A 327 8.59 -24.08 -12.41
CA LEU A 327 9.18 -22.76 -12.21
C LEU A 327 10.49 -22.84 -11.42
N VAL A 328 10.53 -23.64 -10.35
CA VAL A 328 11.74 -23.87 -9.55
C VAL A 328 12.84 -24.46 -10.41
N GLN A 329 12.53 -25.44 -11.28
CA GLN A 329 13.48 -25.98 -12.24
C GLN A 329 14.00 -24.91 -13.21
N THR A 330 13.12 -24.05 -13.74
CA THR A 330 13.52 -22.90 -14.57
C THR A 330 14.50 -22.00 -13.82
N ILE A 331 14.22 -21.63 -12.57
CA ILE A 331 15.09 -20.77 -11.77
C ILE A 331 16.44 -21.45 -11.53
N VAL A 332 16.45 -22.67 -10.98
CA VAL A 332 17.67 -23.39 -10.58
C VAL A 332 18.60 -23.66 -11.76
N ARG A 333 18.05 -24.01 -12.93
CA ARG A 333 18.86 -24.28 -14.13
C ARG A 333 19.48 -23.03 -14.74
N ASN A 334 18.84 -21.88 -14.55
CA ASN A 334 19.25 -20.64 -15.20
C ASN A 334 19.97 -19.67 -14.28
N ILE A 335 19.97 -19.89 -12.96
CA ILE A 335 20.69 -19.05 -12.01
C ILE A 335 22.07 -19.61 -11.65
N LYS A 336 23.06 -18.71 -11.53
CA LYS A 336 24.40 -19.08 -11.04
C LYS A 336 24.33 -19.55 -9.57
N PRO A 337 25.32 -20.34 -9.08
CA PRO A 337 25.37 -20.79 -7.68
C PRO A 337 25.23 -19.67 -6.63
N GLU A 338 25.75 -18.47 -6.91
CA GLU A 338 25.65 -17.28 -6.04
C GLU A 338 24.62 -16.25 -6.51
N GLY A 339 23.90 -16.57 -7.58
CA GLY A 339 22.91 -15.67 -8.16
C GLY A 339 21.75 -15.44 -7.20
N LYS A 340 21.05 -14.32 -7.38
CA LYS A 340 19.93 -13.92 -6.52
C LYS A 340 18.61 -14.04 -7.25
N TYR A 341 17.65 -14.69 -6.61
CA TYR A 341 16.25 -14.63 -7.02
C TYR A 341 15.56 -13.52 -6.24
N ILE A 342 15.03 -12.52 -6.96
CA ILE A 342 14.25 -11.44 -6.37
C ILE A 342 12.81 -11.52 -6.85
N PHE A 343 11.87 -11.33 -5.93
CA PHE A 343 10.47 -11.36 -6.28
C PHE A 343 9.66 -10.36 -5.47
N LEU A 344 8.50 -10.01 -6.02
CA LEU A 344 7.46 -9.28 -5.34
C LEU A 344 6.15 -10.02 -5.64
N THR A 345 5.40 -10.39 -4.61
CA THR A 345 4.13 -11.12 -4.73
C THR A 345 3.15 -10.64 -3.67
N MET A 346 1.87 -10.97 -3.83
CA MET A 346 0.88 -10.82 -2.77
C MET A 346 1.20 -11.79 -1.62
N ASP A 347 0.95 -11.34 -0.39
CA ASP A 347 1.04 -12.16 0.81
C ASP A 347 -0.20 -13.07 0.87
N GLY A 348 0.03 -14.37 0.71
CA GLY A 348 -1.03 -15.38 0.65
C GLY A 348 -1.79 -15.52 1.96
N ASP A 349 -1.10 -15.44 3.10
CA ASP A 349 -1.69 -15.61 4.42
C ASP A 349 -2.65 -14.45 4.73
N LEU A 350 -2.24 -13.22 4.37
CA LEU A 350 -3.12 -12.05 4.51
C LEU A 350 -4.33 -12.12 3.58
N VAL A 351 -4.15 -12.64 2.36
CA VAL A 351 -5.27 -12.85 1.43
C VAL A 351 -6.22 -13.91 1.99
N GLU A 352 -5.73 -15.04 2.48
CA GLU A 352 -6.54 -16.08 3.10
C GLU A 352 -7.32 -15.54 4.31
N GLN A 353 -6.67 -14.74 5.17
CA GLN A 353 -7.32 -14.07 6.30
C GLN A 353 -8.48 -13.15 5.87
N THR A 354 -8.45 -12.58 4.67
CA THR A 354 -9.59 -11.79 4.16
C THR A 354 -10.78 -12.64 3.75
N PHE A 355 -10.56 -13.92 3.45
CA PHE A 355 -11.61 -14.88 3.11
C PHE A 355 -12.09 -15.68 4.31
N ASP A 356 -11.32 -15.72 5.40
CA ASP A 356 -11.75 -16.35 6.63
C ASP A 356 -12.92 -15.58 7.25
N PRO A 357 -14.12 -16.17 7.30
CA PRO A 357 -15.28 -15.47 7.79
C PRO A 357 -15.13 -15.18 9.28
N ALA A 358 -15.40 -13.92 9.66
CA ALA A 358 -15.31 -13.48 11.05
C ALA A 358 -16.21 -14.35 11.95
N PHE A 359 -15.61 -14.89 13.02
CA PHE A 359 -16.28 -15.82 13.95
C PHE A 359 -16.74 -15.14 15.25
N ASP A 360 -16.16 -14.01 15.64
CA ASP A 360 -16.53 -13.26 16.84
C ASP A 360 -16.03 -11.80 16.71
N THR A 361 -16.54 -10.90 17.55
CA THR A 361 -16.01 -9.53 17.69
C THR A 361 -15.60 -9.29 19.13
N LEU A 362 -14.31 -9.05 19.35
CA LEU A 362 -13.75 -8.78 20.69
C LEU A 362 -13.59 -7.29 20.99
N ALA A 363 -13.73 -6.42 19.98
CA ALA A 363 -13.76 -4.98 20.16
C ALA A 363 -14.43 -4.33 18.94
N TRP A 364 -15.11 -3.21 19.15
CA TRP A 364 -15.70 -2.41 18.08
C TRP A 364 -15.33 -0.95 18.31
N ASP A 365 -14.75 -0.29 17.31
CA ASP A 365 -14.35 1.13 17.41
C ASP A 365 -13.52 1.42 18.69
N TYR A 366 -12.51 0.57 18.91
CA TYR A 366 -11.65 0.57 20.11
C TYR A 366 -12.34 0.27 21.45
N ASP A 367 -13.66 0.08 21.48
CA ASP A 367 -14.41 -0.33 22.66
C ASP A 367 -14.27 -1.84 22.90
N LYS A 368 -13.62 -2.19 24.01
CA LYS A 368 -13.43 -3.59 24.45
C LYS A 368 -14.59 -4.11 25.28
N SER A 369 -15.58 -3.29 25.67
CA SER A 369 -16.74 -3.74 26.42
C SER A 369 -17.63 -4.70 25.62
N VAL A 370 -17.37 -4.85 24.32
CA VAL A 370 -17.98 -5.89 23.47
C VAL A 370 -17.72 -7.28 24.05
N GLN A 371 -16.57 -7.51 24.71
CA GLN A 371 -16.22 -8.80 25.33
C GLN A 371 -17.18 -9.18 26.47
N ASP A 372 -17.76 -8.20 27.14
CA ASP A 372 -18.69 -8.38 28.25
C ASP A 372 -20.13 -8.72 27.78
N LYS A 373 -20.35 -8.77 26.47
CA LYS A 373 -21.64 -9.14 25.87
C LYS A 373 -21.71 -10.63 25.59
N GLY A 374 -22.93 -11.18 25.51
CA GLY A 374 -23.16 -12.55 25.05
C GLY A 374 -22.68 -12.73 23.61
N HIS A 375 -22.29 -13.95 23.24
CA HIS A 375 -21.77 -14.25 21.91
C HIS A 375 -22.72 -13.83 20.78
N PHE A 376 -24.04 -13.99 20.97
CA PHE A 376 -25.03 -13.55 19.99
C PHE A 376 -24.92 -12.05 19.67
N ASP A 377 -24.75 -11.20 20.68
CA ASP A 377 -24.61 -9.76 20.49
C ASP A 377 -23.28 -9.45 19.81
N ARG A 378 -22.18 -10.12 20.20
CA ARG A 378 -20.86 -9.95 19.57
C ARG A 378 -20.87 -10.31 18.08
N LEU A 379 -21.67 -11.30 17.68
CA LEU A 379 -21.85 -11.66 16.28
C LEU A 379 -22.59 -10.58 15.47
N GLN A 380 -23.51 -9.82 16.07
CA GLN A 380 -24.15 -8.69 15.38
C GLN A 380 -23.14 -7.60 15.03
N TYR A 381 -22.16 -7.36 15.92
CA TYR A 381 -21.02 -6.49 15.58
C TYR A 381 -20.21 -7.08 14.43
N ALA A 382 -19.90 -8.38 14.46
CA ALA A 382 -19.13 -9.04 13.39
C ALA A 382 -19.83 -8.91 12.03
N GLN A 383 -21.15 -9.09 12.03
CA GLN A 383 -21.99 -8.93 10.84
C GLN A 383 -21.95 -7.50 10.32
N THR A 384 -22.05 -6.51 11.22
CA THR A 384 -21.96 -5.09 10.84
C THR A 384 -20.57 -4.75 10.28
N ILE A 385 -19.48 -5.26 10.85
CA ILE A 385 -18.12 -5.09 10.29
C ILE A 385 -18.09 -5.68 8.88
N SER A 386 -18.52 -6.93 8.75
CA SER A 386 -18.53 -7.67 7.49
C SER A 386 -19.31 -6.92 6.41
N ASP A 387 -20.50 -6.42 6.73
CA ASP A 387 -21.36 -5.70 5.79
C ASP A 387 -20.76 -4.34 5.38
N ASN A 388 -20.09 -3.66 6.30
CA ASN A 388 -19.37 -2.42 5.98
C ASN A 388 -18.12 -2.63 5.11
N MET A 389 -17.53 -3.84 5.14
CA MET A 389 -16.38 -4.20 4.30
C MET A 389 -16.79 -4.74 2.93
N LYS A 390 -18.05 -5.16 2.75
CA LYS A 390 -18.55 -5.63 1.46
C LYS A 390 -18.51 -4.51 0.42
N THR A 391 -17.92 -4.82 -0.71
CA THR A 391 -17.92 -3.99 -1.92
C THR A 391 -18.16 -4.88 -3.12
N ASP A 392 -18.32 -4.30 -4.32
CA ASP A 392 -18.38 -5.08 -5.56
C ASP A 392 -17.10 -5.93 -5.81
N LEU A 393 -16.00 -5.61 -5.13
CA LEU A 393 -14.69 -6.27 -5.27
C LEU A 393 -14.30 -7.16 -4.08
N ILE A 394 -14.83 -6.88 -2.89
CA ILE A 394 -14.46 -7.56 -1.65
C ILE A 394 -15.72 -8.16 -1.05
N TYR A 395 -15.68 -9.47 -0.83
CA TYR A 395 -16.77 -10.21 -0.25
C TYR A 395 -16.34 -10.82 1.08
N VAL A 396 -16.70 -10.17 2.18
CA VAL A 396 -16.50 -10.68 3.54
C VAL A 396 -17.84 -11.20 4.05
N ASN A 397 -17.87 -12.40 4.62
CA ASN A 397 -19.04 -12.93 5.32
C ASN A 397 -18.69 -13.29 6.76
N THR A 398 -19.70 -13.39 7.62
CA THR A 398 -19.58 -14.07 8.91
C THR A 398 -19.87 -15.56 8.74
N LYS A 399 -19.40 -16.39 9.68
CA LYS A 399 -19.79 -17.81 9.72
C LYS A 399 -21.30 -17.91 9.99
N SER A 400 -21.97 -18.92 9.44
CA SER A 400 -23.37 -19.15 9.77
C SER A 400 -23.49 -19.71 11.19
N PHE A 401 -24.45 -19.19 11.95
CA PHE A 401 -24.76 -19.65 13.29
C PHE A 401 -26.22 -20.08 13.34
N THR A 402 -26.48 -21.19 14.01
CA THR A 402 -27.84 -21.67 14.29
C THR A 402 -27.96 -21.95 15.79
N THR A 403 -29.03 -21.48 16.40
CA THR A 403 -29.31 -21.70 17.82
C THR A 403 -30.21 -22.92 18.01
N PHE A 404 -30.11 -23.53 19.19
CA PHE A 404 -30.99 -24.60 19.64
C PHE A 404 -31.12 -24.49 21.16
N GLU A 405 -32.28 -24.86 21.70
CA GLU A 405 -32.55 -24.84 23.15
C GLU A 405 -32.83 -26.25 23.68
N THR A 406 -33.26 -27.15 22.80
CA THR A 406 -33.61 -28.53 23.15
C THR A 406 -32.73 -29.56 22.45
N PRO A 407 -32.60 -30.78 23.00
CA PRO A 407 -31.89 -31.87 22.32
C PRO A 407 -32.47 -32.22 20.94
N SER A 408 -33.79 -32.17 20.77
CA SER A 408 -34.44 -32.43 19.49
C SER A 408 -34.07 -31.38 18.43
N GLU A 409 -34.00 -30.11 18.82
CA GLU A 409 -33.52 -29.04 17.95
C GLU A 409 -32.05 -29.21 17.63
N PHE A 410 -31.21 -29.58 18.61
CA PHE A 410 -29.80 -29.88 18.36
C PHE A 410 -29.63 -30.88 17.22
N PHE A 411 -30.32 -32.03 17.28
CA PHE A 411 -30.18 -33.05 16.22
C PHE A 411 -30.70 -32.58 14.86
N ARG A 412 -31.75 -31.74 14.84
CA ARG A 412 -32.24 -31.12 13.61
C ARG A 412 -31.21 -30.15 13.03
N VAL A 413 -30.72 -29.22 13.85
CA VAL A 413 -29.71 -28.22 13.48
C VAL A 413 -28.45 -28.89 12.98
N MET A 414 -27.94 -29.93 13.66
CA MET A 414 -26.76 -30.65 13.21
C MET A 414 -26.98 -31.28 11.84
N ARG A 415 -28.13 -31.90 11.58
CA ARG A 415 -28.46 -32.46 10.26
C ARG A 415 -28.47 -31.39 9.17
N ASP A 416 -29.07 -30.24 9.46
CA ASP A 416 -29.13 -29.11 8.53
C ASP A 416 -27.72 -28.56 8.26
N MET A 417 -26.88 -28.42 9.29
CA MET A 417 -25.50 -27.95 9.17
C MET A 417 -24.61 -28.92 8.38
N PHE A 418 -24.72 -30.24 8.61
CA PHE A 418 -24.00 -31.24 7.81
C PHE A 418 -24.41 -31.18 6.33
N ASN A 419 -25.70 -30.98 6.04
CA ASN A 419 -26.16 -30.80 4.66
C ASN A 419 -25.64 -29.50 4.04
N GLN A 420 -25.59 -28.41 4.80
CA GLN A 420 -25.06 -27.12 4.34
C GLN A 420 -23.56 -27.17 4.09
N GLN A 421 -22.79 -27.93 4.88
CA GLN A 421 -21.34 -28.08 4.73
C GLN A 421 -20.94 -28.51 3.31
N LEU A 422 -21.79 -29.29 2.63
CA LEU A 422 -21.57 -29.76 1.26
C LEU A 422 -21.63 -28.65 0.19
N VAL A 423 -22.22 -27.50 0.51
CA VAL A 423 -22.42 -26.38 -0.43
C VAL A 423 -21.74 -25.10 0.00
N LEU A 424 -20.97 -25.10 1.09
CA LEU A 424 -20.22 -23.92 1.52
C LEU A 424 -19.03 -23.65 0.59
N PRO A 425 -18.71 -22.38 0.30
CA PRO A 425 -17.59 -22.02 -0.57
C PRO A 425 -16.22 -22.08 0.13
N TYR A 426 -16.18 -22.49 1.40
CA TYR A 426 -14.97 -22.56 2.22
C TYR A 426 -14.91 -23.89 2.97
N LYS A 427 -13.69 -24.36 3.24
CA LYS A 427 -13.47 -25.56 4.05
C LYS A 427 -13.82 -25.27 5.51
N GLN A 428 -14.55 -26.18 6.14
CA GLN A 428 -14.80 -26.13 7.58
C GLN A 428 -13.84 -27.07 8.30
N ASP A 429 -13.39 -26.66 9.48
CA ASP A 429 -12.59 -27.48 10.39
C ASP A 429 -13.48 -27.93 11.56
N GLY A 430 -14.61 -28.58 11.24
CA GLY A 430 -15.62 -29.01 12.21
C GLY A 430 -16.62 -27.93 12.68
N PHE A 431 -17.43 -28.29 13.68
CA PHE A 431 -18.49 -27.45 14.24
C PHE A 431 -18.09 -26.85 15.58
N MET A 432 -18.39 -25.56 15.75
CA MET A 432 -18.18 -24.83 16.98
C MET A 432 -19.49 -24.71 17.76
N PHE A 433 -19.46 -25.06 19.04
CA PHE A 433 -20.56 -24.91 19.98
C PHE A 433 -20.20 -23.81 20.95
N THR A 434 -20.86 -22.66 20.80
CA THR A 434 -20.64 -21.50 21.65
C THR A 434 -21.90 -21.23 22.47
N PRO A 435 -21.82 -21.22 23.81
CA PRO A 435 -22.98 -20.88 24.63
C PRO A 435 -23.38 -19.41 24.43
N GLN A 436 -24.63 -19.20 24.00
CA GLN A 436 -25.13 -17.97 23.39
C GLN A 436 -24.98 -16.71 24.26
N ASN A 437 -25.28 -16.84 25.55
CA ASN A 437 -25.39 -15.70 26.48
C ASN A 437 -24.17 -15.58 27.41
N THR A 438 -23.03 -16.13 26.98
CA THR A 438 -21.81 -16.15 27.78
C THR A 438 -20.86 -15.05 27.31
N VAL A 439 -20.34 -14.29 28.28
CA VAL A 439 -19.28 -13.30 28.05
C VAL A 439 -18.03 -13.99 27.53
N TYR A 440 -17.23 -13.28 26.73
CA TYR A 440 -15.95 -13.80 26.30
C TYR A 440 -15.04 -13.95 27.51
N ASN A 441 -14.49 -15.15 27.69
CA ASN A 441 -13.63 -15.46 28.83
C ASN A 441 -12.26 -15.95 28.35
N PRO A 442 -11.23 -15.07 28.34
CA PRO A 442 -9.89 -15.42 27.89
C PRO A 442 -9.11 -16.29 28.87
N HIS A 443 -9.73 -16.74 29.96
CA HIS A 443 -9.07 -17.51 31.03
C HIS A 443 -9.66 -18.91 31.22
N SER A 444 -10.58 -19.35 30.34
CA SER A 444 -11.06 -20.74 30.37
C SER A 444 -9.89 -21.71 30.18
N ASP A 445 -8.91 -21.35 29.35
CA ASP A 445 -7.65 -22.05 29.10
C ASP A 445 -6.84 -22.40 30.37
N LYS A 446 -6.91 -21.57 31.41
CA LYS A 446 -6.24 -21.78 32.71
C LYS A 446 -6.92 -22.83 33.58
N MET A 447 -8.17 -23.21 33.29
CA MET A 447 -8.86 -24.27 34.01
C MET A 447 -8.51 -25.64 33.43
N PRO A 448 -8.30 -26.68 34.25
CA PRO A 448 -8.14 -28.04 33.74
C PRO A 448 -9.34 -28.46 32.89
N LEU A 449 -9.10 -29.10 31.73
CA LEU A 449 -10.15 -29.50 30.78
C LEU A 449 -11.30 -30.28 31.43
N TYR A 450 -11.01 -31.19 32.38
CA TYR A 450 -12.03 -31.97 33.08
C TYR A 450 -12.98 -31.14 33.95
N LYS A 451 -12.63 -29.89 34.27
CA LYS A 451 -13.49 -28.93 34.99
C LYS A 451 -14.34 -28.06 34.06
N ARG A 452 -14.06 -28.05 32.76
CA ARG A 452 -14.77 -27.26 31.75
C ARG A 452 -15.99 -28.01 31.21
N LYS A 453 -16.83 -28.50 32.13
CA LYS A 453 -18.09 -29.14 31.75
C LYS A 453 -19.05 -28.04 31.32
N LEU A 454 -19.71 -28.19 30.17
CA LEU A 454 -20.69 -27.22 29.67
C LEU A 454 -21.79 -26.87 30.69
N SER A 455 -22.11 -27.80 31.60
CA SER A 455 -23.08 -27.59 32.69
C SER A 455 -22.60 -26.65 33.80
N ASP A 456 -21.28 -26.59 34.03
CA ASP A 456 -20.68 -25.95 35.20
C ASP A 456 -19.87 -24.70 34.80
N TYR A 457 -19.21 -24.78 33.65
CA TYR A 457 -18.41 -23.74 33.05
C TYR A 457 -18.64 -23.75 31.53
N PRO A 458 -19.64 -22.99 31.04
CA PRO A 458 -19.91 -22.90 29.61
C PRO A 458 -18.65 -22.43 28.87
N ASP A 459 -18.02 -23.33 28.12
CA ASP A 459 -16.83 -23.08 27.30
C ASP A 459 -17.17 -23.34 25.83
N ILE A 460 -16.33 -22.82 24.94
CA ILE A 460 -16.48 -23.08 23.52
C ILE A 460 -15.96 -24.48 23.25
N CYS A 461 -16.82 -25.33 22.68
CA CYS A 461 -16.45 -26.67 22.29
C CYS A 461 -16.35 -26.76 20.77
N LYS A 462 -15.40 -27.57 20.28
CA LYS A 462 -15.24 -27.85 18.87
C LYS A 462 -15.40 -29.34 18.64
N TRP A 463 -16.32 -29.70 17.75
CA TRP A 463 -16.43 -31.07 17.26
C TRP A 463 -15.74 -31.14 15.90
N LYS A 464 -14.91 -32.17 15.71
CA LYS A 464 -14.35 -32.51 14.40
C LYS A 464 -14.70 -33.97 14.07
N PRO A 465 -14.84 -34.32 12.79
CA PRO A 465 -14.80 -35.71 12.34
C PRO A 465 -13.57 -36.44 12.90
N LYS A 466 -13.70 -37.74 13.14
CA LYS A 466 -12.64 -38.54 13.78
C LYS A 466 -11.32 -38.52 12.99
N ASP A 467 -11.44 -38.48 11.67
CA ASP A 467 -10.36 -38.42 10.68
C ASP A 467 -9.73 -37.02 10.55
N GLU A 468 -10.36 -35.99 11.12
CA GLU A 468 -9.84 -34.62 11.20
C GLU A 468 -9.36 -34.24 12.61
N LEU A 469 -9.41 -35.17 13.57
CA LEU A 469 -8.89 -34.93 14.91
C LEU A 469 -7.37 -34.92 14.86
N THR A 470 -6.81 -33.72 15.04
CA THR A 470 -5.38 -33.48 15.04
C THR A 470 -4.87 -33.11 16.44
N ILE A 471 -3.57 -33.31 16.66
CA ILE A 471 -2.86 -32.86 17.86
C ILE A 471 -1.54 -32.17 17.49
N ASP A 472 -1.32 -30.99 18.06
CA ASP A 472 -0.06 -30.27 17.91
C ASP A 472 1.00 -30.84 18.84
N LEU A 473 2.08 -31.36 18.27
CA LEU A 473 3.20 -31.93 19.01
C LEU A 473 4.52 -31.34 18.52
N GLN A 474 5.43 -31.10 19.46
CA GLN A 474 6.79 -30.71 19.13
C GLN A 474 7.60 -31.95 18.71
N ILE A 475 8.31 -31.87 17.59
CA ILE A 475 9.16 -32.96 17.11
C ILE A 475 10.61 -32.81 17.59
N LYS A 476 11.28 -33.92 17.91
CA LYS A 476 12.74 -33.97 18.07
C LYS A 476 13.31 -35.22 17.38
N TRP A 477 14.37 -35.01 16.61
CA TRP A 477 15.10 -36.11 15.97
C TRP A 477 16.22 -36.60 16.90
N LYS A 478 16.23 -37.89 17.19
CA LYS A 478 17.34 -38.59 17.84
C LYS A 478 18.32 -39.17 16.82
N VAL A 479 19.53 -39.49 17.30
CA VAL A 479 20.54 -40.20 16.52
C VAL A 479 19.93 -41.47 15.92
N GLY A 480 20.08 -41.64 14.61
CA GLY A 480 19.48 -42.75 13.87
C GLY A 480 18.11 -42.44 13.25
N ASN A 481 17.74 -41.16 13.07
CA ASN A 481 16.47 -40.72 12.48
C ASN A 481 15.24 -41.25 13.23
N ILE A 482 15.34 -41.35 14.55
CA ILE A 482 14.21 -41.72 15.40
C ILE A 482 13.48 -40.43 15.77
N LEU A 483 12.23 -40.34 15.35
CA LEU A 483 11.35 -39.22 15.64
C LEU A 483 10.67 -39.40 17.00
N GLU A 484 10.82 -38.41 17.87
CA GLU A 484 10.11 -38.33 19.14
C GLU A 484 9.16 -37.14 19.16
N LEU A 485 7.98 -37.35 19.76
CA LEU A 485 6.96 -36.32 19.92
C LEU A 485 6.96 -35.82 21.36
N TYR A 486 6.78 -34.51 21.53
CA TYR A 486 6.78 -33.85 22.83
C TYR A 486 5.52 -32.98 22.95
N SER A 487 4.81 -33.12 24.07
CA SER A 487 3.76 -32.18 24.48
C SER A 487 4.36 -31.08 25.35
N ASN A 488 3.64 -29.98 25.52
CA ASN A 488 4.04 -28.90 26.42
C ASN A 488 3.34 -29.05 27.78
N GLU A 489 4.12 -29.25 28.84
CA GLU A 489 3.63 -29.15 30.21
C GLU A 489 4.29 -27.97 30.93
N LYS A 490 3.50 -26.91 31.18
CA LYS A 490 3.93 -25.69 31.88
C LYS A 490 5.18 -25.04 31.28
N GLY A 491 5.27 -25.01 29.96
CA GLY A 491 6.39 -24.42 29.22
C GLY A 491 7.56 -25.38 28.97
N ASN A 492 7.49 -26.62 29.49
CA ASN A 492 8.54 -27.61 29.30
C ASN A 492 8.10 -28.71 28.34
N PRO A 493 8.94 -29.09 27.35
CA PRO A 493 8.70 -30.25 26.51
C PRO A 493 8.74 -31.54 27.33
N VAL A 494 7.66 -32.31 27.30
CA VAL A 494 7.54 -33.63 27.94
C VAL A 494 7.31 -34.68 26.86
N LEU A 495 8.04 -35.80 26.92
CA LEU A 495 7.93 -36.87 25.93
C LEU A 495 6.50 -37.40 25.88
N PHE A 496 5.90 -37.40 24.69
CA PHE A 496 4.53 -37.83 24.47
C PHE A 496 4.51 -39.32 24.09
N THR A 497 4.11 -40.18 25.03
CA THR A 497 4.19 -41.65 24.89
C THR A 497 2.84 -42.33 24.68
N LYS A 498 1.81 -41.60 24.23
CA LYS A 498 0.44 -42.16 24.09
C LYS A 498 0.22 -42.93 22.79
N PHE A 499 1.11 -42.80 21.81
CA PHE A 499 1.04 -43.51 20.53
C PHE A 499 2.22 -44.47 20.40
N ASP A 500 1.93 -45.72 20.06
CA ASP A 500 2.96 -46.77 19.90
C ASP A 500 3.67 -46.73 18.54
N LYS A 501 3.11 -45.99 17.58
CA LYS A 501 3.62 -45.86 16.21
C LYS A 501 3.52 -44.42 15.76
N ILE A 502 4.59 -43.92 15.17
CA ILE A 502 4.69 -42.60 14.54
C ILE A 502 5.16 -42.85 13.11
N ASP A 503 4.47 -42.29 12.12
CA ASP A 503 4.94 -42.36 10.73
C ASP A 503 6.08 -41.37 10.51
N SER A 504 7.30 -41.78 10.87
CA SER A 504 8.53 -41.01 10.64
C SER A 504 8.94 -40.95 9.17
N GLY A 505 8.23 -41.65 8.27
CA GLY A 505 8.47 -41.66 6.83
C GLY A 505 7.63 -40.64 6.05
N ASN A 506 6.76 -39.89 6.72
CA ASN A 506 5.93 -38.89 6.04
C ASN A 506 6.81 -37.72 5.56
N ILE A 507 6.70 -37.39 4.26
CA ILE A 507 7.47 -36.35 3.59
C ILE A 507 7.36 -34.97 4.26
N MET A 508 6.22 -34.69 4.92
CA MET A 508 5.96 -33.47 5.69
C MET A 508 6.90 -33.34 6.89
N THR A 509 7.34 -34.46 7.47
CA THR A 509 8.17 -34.48 8.68
C THR A 509 9.66 -34.66 8.38
N LEU A 510 9.99 -35.33 7.26
CA LEU A 510 11.33 -35.82 6.93
C LEU A 510 12.44 -34.74 6.78
N ASN A 511 12.08 -33.45 6.73
CA ASN A 511 13.04 -32.36 6.62
C ASN A 511 12.81 -31.22 7.61
N LEU A 512 11.89 -31.40 8.57
CA LEU A 512 11.62 -30.36 9.55
C LEU A 512 12.72 -30.31 10.62
N PRO A 513 13.21 -29.11 10.99
CA PRO A 513 14.16 -28.95 12.08
C PRO A 513 13.62 -29.54 13.39
N SER A 514 14.51 -30.02 14.25
CA SER A 514 14.13 -30.35 15.63
C SER A 514 13.56 -29.12 16.34
N ASN A 515 12.60 -29.36 17.24
CA ASN A 515 11.80 -28.37 17.96
C ASN A 515 10.70 -27.67 17.15
N THR A 516 10.47 -28.07 15.90
CA THR A 516 9.30 -27.64 15.12
C THR A 516 8.02 -28.19 15.75
N ILE A 517 6.95 -27.40 15.76
CA ILE A 517 5.60 -27.85 16.14
C ILE A 517 4.92 -28.35 14.87
N VAL A 518 4.39 -29.56 14.91
CA VAL A 518 3.72 -30.22 13.80
C VAL A 518 2.34 -30.66 14.26
N GLU A 519 1.33 -30.39 13.43
CA GLU A 519 -0.01 -30.93 13.59
C GLU A 519 -0.05 -32.38 13.07
N TYR A 520 -0.35 -33.34 13.95
CA TYR A 520 -0.40 -34.78 13.67
C TYR A 520 -1.82 -35.32 13.62
#